data_AF-A0A2V0MX53-F1
#
_entry.id   AF-A0A2V0MX53-F1
#
_cell.length_a   1.000
_cell.length_b   1.000
_cell.length_c   1.000
_cell.angle_alpha   90.00
_cell.angle_beta   90.00
_cell.angle_gamma   90.00
#
_symmetry.space_group_name_H-M   'P 1'
#
loop_
_entity.id
_entity.type
_entity.pdbx_description
1 polymer ?
#
loop_
_entity_poly.entity_id
_entity_poly.type
_entity_poly.pdbx_seq_one_letter_code
_entity_poly.pdbx_strand_id
1 'polypeptide(L)' 'MRSTTFTGTDEYKSVEVTLNGHHQLLSVFISDGLLRLEAETVEQRLNEAVRNANNAATESIMVD' A
#
# COMPACT_ATOMS: atom_id res chain seq x y z
N MET A 1 11.04 6.23 -14.71
CA MET A 1 10.23 5.63 -13.63
C MET A 1 10.99 5.24 -12.34
N ARG A 2 12.34 5.18 -12.30
CA ARG A 2 13.08 4.71 -11.10
C ARG A 2 12.88 5.51 -9.80
N SER A 3 12.48 6.78 -9.90
CA SER A 3 12.23 7.67 -8.75
C SER A 3 10.75 7.88 -8.44
N THR A 4 9.85 7.31 -9.24
CA THR A 4 8.41 7.44 -9.00
C THR A 4 8.01 6.48 -7.89
N THR A 5 7.25 6.99 -6.93
CA THR A 5 6.68 6.22 -5.83
C THR A 5 5.17 6.20 -5.94
N PHE A 6 4.58 5.09 -5.53
CA PHE A 6 3.14 4.84 -5.57
C PHE A 6 2.67 4.47 -4.18
N THR A 7 1.66 5.18 -3.70
CA THR A 7 1.13 5.00 -2.36
C THR A 7 -0.29 4.47 -2.44
N GLY A 8 -0.57 3.42 -1.67
CA GLY A 8 -1.89 2.81 -1.54
C GLY A 8 -2.30 2.74 -0.09
N THR A 9 -3.61 2.79 0.15
CA THR A 9 -4.22 2.72 1.48
C THR A 9 -5.34 1.69 1.50
N ASP A 10 -5.63 1.12 2.67
CA ASP A 10 -6.90 0.39 2.88
C ASP A 10 -8.09 1.36 2.96
N GLU A 11 -9.31 0.82 2.87
CA GLU A 11 -10.57 1.58 2.96
C GLU A 11 -10.63 2.52 4.18
N TYR A 12 -10.11 2.09 5.33
CA TYR A 12 -10.17 2.85 6.58
C TYR A 12 -9.03 3.83 6.78
N LYS A 13 -8.09 3.94 5.83
CA LYS A 13 -6.88 4.77 5.96
C LYS A 13 -6.08 4.46 7.22
N SER A 14 -6.02 3.19 7.55
CA SER A 14 -5.34 2.63 8.72
C SER A 14 -4.02 1.95 8.37
N VAL A 15 -3.78 1.64 7.11
CA VAL A 15 -2.52 1.16 6.56
C VAL A 15 -2.20 1.99 5.33
N GLU A 16 -0.97 2.51 5.26
CA GLU A 16 -0.43 3.16 4.07
C GLU A 16 0.82 2.41 3.61
N VAL A 17 0.87 2.05 2.34
CA VAL A 17 1.97 1.30 1.71
C VAL A 17 2.54 2.12 0.58
N THR A 18 3.86 2.27 0.54
CA THR A 18 4.56 2.94 -0.56
C THR A 18 5.47 1.97 -1.30
N LEU A 19 5.32 1.90 -2.62
CA LEU A 19 6.14 1.14 -3.56
C LEU A 19 6.94 2.08 -4.46
N ASN A 20 8.07 1.64 -4.98
CA ASN A 20 8.73 2.31 -6.11
C ASN A 20 8.32 1.72 -7.46
N GLY A 21 8.75 2.33 -8.56
CA GLY A 21 8.48 1.83 -9.93
C GLY A 21 9.05 0.45 -10.29
N HIS A 22 9.77 -0.21 -9.39
CA HIS A 22 10.17 -1.62 -9.52
C HIS A 22 9.33 -2.54 -8.60
N HIS A 23 8.22 -2.02 -8.06
CA HIS A 23 7.34 -2.69 -7.10
C HIS A 23 8.04 -3.08 -5.79
N GLN A 24 9.14 -2.40 -5.45
CA GLN A 24 9.83 -2.63 -4.18
C GLN A 24 9.12 -1.85 -3.08
N LEU A 25 8.85 -2.53 -1.97
CA LEU A 25 8.29 -1.93 -0.77
C LEU A 25 9.29 -0.97 -0.13
N LEU A 26 8.92 0.31 -0.04
CA LEU A 26 9.74 1.35 0.57
C LEU A 26 9.32 1.64 2.01
N SER A 27 8.01 1.68 2.26
CA SER A 27 7.47 1.97 3.59
C SER A 27 6.11 1.31 3.80
N VAL A 28 5.84 0.98 5.07
CA VAL A 28 4.53 0.60 5.57
C VAL A 28 4.28 1.42 6.83
N PHE A 29 3.18 2.16 6.83
CA PHE A 29 2.64 2.80 8.03
C PHE A 29 1.39 2.06 8.45
N ILE A 30 1.29 1.77 9.75
CA ILE A 30 0.15 1.12 10.37
C ILE A 30 -0.31 2.02 11.51
N SER A 31 -1.55 2.50 11.42
CA SER A 31 -2.16 3.39 12.41
C SER A 31 -2.21 2.73 13.79
N ASP A 32 -2.10 3.57 14.83
CA ASP A 32 -2.21 3.09 16.22
C ASP A 32 -3.53 2.34 16.43
N GLY A 33 -3.45 1.29 17.25
CA GLY A 33 -4.60 0.44 17.57
C GLY A 33 -4.91 -0.66 16.54
N LEU A 34 -4.48 -0.55 15.28
CA LEU A 34 -4.72 -1.61 14.28
C LEU A 34 -4.03 -2.93 14.67
N LEU A 35 -2.79 -2.87 15.17
CA LEU A 35 -2.06 -4.05 15.64
C LEU A 35 -2.65 -4.69 16.91
N ARG A 36 -3.64 -4.06 17.55
CA ARG A 36 -4.38 -4.64 18.68
C ARG A 36 -5.61 -5.44 18.24
N LEU A 37 -5.97 -5.36 16.96
CA LEU A 37 -7.01 -6.18 16.37
C LEU A 37 -6.47 -7.59 16.08
N GLU A 38 -7.36 -8.48 15.65
CA GLU A 38 -6.98 -9.82 15.26
C GLU A 38 -6.07 -9.80 14.01
N ALA A 39 -5.15 -10.76 13.94
CA ALA A 39 -4.17 -10.85 12.86
C ALA A 39 -4.83 -10.87 11.47
N GLU A 40 -5.99 -11.52 11.33
CA GLU A 40 -6.75 -11.55 10.09
C GLU A 40 -7.18 -10.14 9.64
N THR A 41 -7.62 -9.28 10.57
CA THR A 41 -8.01 -7.91 10.24
C THR A 41 -6.79 -7.10 9.78
N VAL A 42 -5.66 -7.26 10.46
CA VAL A 42 -4.41 -6.58 10.09
C VAL A 42 -3.94 -7.04 8.71
N GLU A 43 -3.97 -8.35 8.45
CA GLU A 43 -3.58 -8.94 7.18
C GLU A 43 -4.47 -8.43 6.04
N GLN A 44 -5.78 -8.45 6.21
CA GLN A 44 -6.74 -7.99 5.20
C GLN A 44 -6.45 -6.55 4.78
N ARG A 45 -6.27 -5.64 5.75
CA ARG A 45 -6.02 -4.22 5.48
C ARG A 45 -4.64 -3.98 4.86
N LEU A 46 -3.62 -4.69 5.34
CA LEU A 46 -2.29 -4.60 4.73
C LEU A 46 -2.32 -5.06 3.27
N ASN A 47 -2.98 -6.18 2.99
CA ASN A 47 -3.11 -6.71 1.63
C ASN A 47 -3.90 -5.78 0.71
N GLU A 48 -4.93 -5.11 1.24
CA GLU A 48 -5.67 -4.10 0.49
C GLU A 48 -4.79 -2.89 0.13
N ALA A 49 -4.06 -2.34 1.10
CA ALA A 49 -3.15 -1.21 0.85
C ALA A 49 -2.05 -1.57 -0.18
N VAL A 50 -1.46 -2.77 -0.08
CA VAL A 50 -0.50 -3.29 -1.08
C VAL A 50 -1.12 -3.39 -2.47
N ARG A 51 -2.36 -3.91 -2.58
CA ARG A 51 -3.06 -4.03 -3.86
C ARG A 51 -3.31 -2.65 -4.47
N ASN A 52 -3.74 -1.69 -3.67
CA ASN A 52 -4.02 -0.33 -4.11
C ASN A 52 -2.74 0.39 -4.57
N ALA A 53 -1.60 0.18 -3.88
CA ALA A 53 -0.31 0.72 -4.32
C ALA A 53 0.15 0.13 -5.66
N ASN A 54 -0.06 -1.18 -5.88
CA ASN A 54 0.24 -1.84 -7.16
C ASN A 54 -0.67 -1.36 -8.30
N ASN A 55 -1.95 -1.11 -8.02
CA ASN A 55 -2.88 -0.58 -9.01
C ASN A 55 -2.44 0.82 -9.45
N ALA A 56 -2.10 1.71 -8.49
CA ALA A 56 -1.59 3.05 -8.80
C ALA A 56 -0.29 3.01 -9.63
N ALA A 57 0.61 2.08 -9.31
CA ALA A 57 1.82 1.85 -10.10
C ALA A 57 1.51 1.40 -11.53
N THR A 58 0.55 0.47 -11.69
CA THR A 58 0.16 -0.09 -12.99
C THR A 58 -0.57 0.94 -13.86
N GLU A 59 -1.49 1.71 -13.29
CA GLU A 59 -2.19 2.80 -13.98
C GLU A 59 -1.21 3.84 -14.52
N SER A 60 -0.16 4.14 -13.77
CA SER A 60 0.88 5.10 -14.19
C SER A 60 1.74 4.58 -15.35
N ILE A 61 1.79 3.27 -15.59
CA ILE A 61 2.47 2.67 -16.75
C ILE A 61 1.56 2.70 -17.99
N MET A 62 0.24 2.60 -17.81
CA MET A 62 -0.72 2.60 -18.93
C MET A 62 -1.01 4.00 -19.49
N VAL A 63 -0.70 5.05 -18.75
CA VAL A 63 -0.95 6.46 -19.12
C VAL A 63 0.30 7.13 -19.73
N ASP A 64 1.44 6.43 -19.78
CA ASP A 64 2.70 6.87 -20.43
C ASP A 64 2.78 6.40 -21.90
#